data_AF-A0A6A0H9D3-F1
#
_entry.id   AF-A0A6A0H9D3-F1
#
_cell.length_a   1.000
_cell.length_b   1.000
_cell.length_c   1.000
_cell.angle_alpha   90.00
_cell.angle_beta   90.00
_cell.angle_gamma   90.00
#
_symmetry.space_group_name_H-M   'P 1'
#
loop_
_entity.id
_entity.type
_entity.pdbx_description
1 polymer ?
#
loop_
_entity_poly.entity_id
_entity_poly.type
_entity_poly.pdbx_seq_one_letter_code
_entity_poly.pdbx_strand_id
1 'polypeptide(L)'
;MQEHYDLFFEEVFVELEDNYGEIEEMNVCDNLGDHLVGNVYIKFKFEEDAKRAVEDLNNRWFNRRPMFAELSPVTDFREACCRQYEMGECTRSGFCNFMHLKPISRELRRELYSRKIVRR
;
A
#
# COMPACT_ATOMS: atom_id res chain seq x y z
N MET A 1 10.06 -15.30 4.62
CA MET A 1 8.67 -14.78 4.57
C MET A 1 8.65 -13.26 4.58
N GLN A 2 9.35 -12.58 5.51
CA GLN A 2 9.51 -11.12 5.47
C GLN A 2 10.18 -10.64 4.17
N GLU A 3 11.28 -11.27 3.76
CA GLU A 3 11.99 -10.91 2.51
C GLU A 3 11.08 -10.95 1.27
N HIS A 4 10.23 -11.97 1.13
CA HIS A 4 9.28 -12.03 0.00
C HIS A 4 8.27 -10.88 0.05
N TYR A 5 7.85 -10.46 1.25
CA TYR A 5 6.95 -9.33 1.40
C TYR A 5 7.65 -8.00 1.11
N ASP A 6 8.88 -7.83 1.59
CA ASP A 6 9.69 -6.65 1.30
C ASP A 6 9.95 -6.52 -0.21
N LEU A 7 10.27 -7.63 -0.90
CA LEU A 7 10.42 -7.65 -2.36
C LEU A 7 9.12 -7.26 -3.10
N PHE A 8 7.98 -7.81 -2.68
CA PHE A 8 6.68 -7.42 -3.23
C PHE A 8 6.40 -5.93 -3.02
N PHE A 9 6.66 -5.43 -1.81
CA PHE A 9 6.42 -4.03 -1.49
C PHE A 9 7.34 -3.12 -2.30
N GLU A 10 8.62 -3.47 -2.43
CA GLU A 10 9.58 -2.73 -3.26
C GLU A 10 9.17 -2.71 -4.73
N GLU A 11 8.82 -3.87 -5.31
CA GLU A 11 8.40 -4.00 -6.70
C GLU A 11 7.20 -3.09 -7.00
N VAL A 12 6.17 -3.13 -6.16
CA VAL A 12 4.98 -2.28 -6.33
C VAL A 12 5.33 -0.81 -6.13
N PHE A 13 6.10 -0.47 -5.08
CA PHE A 13 6.44 0.92 -4.79
C PHE A 13 7.22 1.58 -5.94
N VAL A 14 8.30 0.93 -6.39
CA VAL A 14 9.18 1.46 -7.44
C VAL A 14 8.43 1.54 -8.77
N GLU A 15 7.69 0.50 -9.14
CA GLU A 15 6.90 0.49 -10.36
C GLU A 15 5.89 1.65 -10.40
N LEU A 16 5.18 1.89 -9.30
CA LEU A 16 4.18 2.95 -9.25
C LEU A 16 4.81 4.35 -9.17
N GLU A 17 5.92 4.50 -8.44
CA GLU A 17 6.61 5.78 -8.31
C GLU A 17 7.24 6.23 -9.64
N ASP A 18 7.92 5.32 -10.33
CA ASP A 18 8.61 5.64 -11.58
C ASP A 18 7.65 5.87 -12.76
N ASN A 19 6.47 5.22 -12.78
CA ASN A 19 5.51 5.34 -13.88
C ASN A 19 4.41 6.38 -13.67
N TYR A 20 3.98 6.65 -12.43
CA TYR A 20 2.80 7.49 -12.19
C TYR A 20 3.11 8.78 -11.41
N GLY A 21 3.94 8.73 -10.37
CA GLY A 21 4.28 9.93 -9.61
C GLY A 21 4.77 9.66 -8.19
N GLU A 22 5.20 10.72 -7.51
CA GLU A 22 5.77 10.64 -6.16
C GLU A 22 4.75 10.03 -5.17
N ILE A 23 5.13 8.93 -4.51
CA ILE A 23 4.29 8.25 -3.52
C ILE A 23 4.55 8.85 -2.14
N GLU A 24 3.55 9.46 -1.50
CA GLU A 24 3.64 9.91 -0.11
C GLU A 24 3.69 8.73 0.86
N GLU A 25 2.80 7.76 0.67
CA GLU A 25 2.64 6.60 1.55
C GLU A 25 2.05 5.42 0.77
N MET A 26 2.55 4.21 1.02
CA MET A 26 2.00 2.96 0.52
C MET A 26 1.79 1.98 1.66
N ASN A 27 0.63 1.32 1.68
CA ASN A 27 0.17 0.46 2.76
C ASN A 27 -0.45 -0.83 2.21
N VAL A 28 -0.14 -1.98 2.84
CA VAL A 28 -0.69 -3.29 2.48
C VAL A 28 -1.44 -3.88 3.66
N CYS A 29 -2.67 -4.32 3.42
CA CYS A 29 -3.54 -4.90 4.44
C CYS A 29 -3.30 -6.40 4.62
N ASP A 30 -3.04 -6.81 5.86
CA ASP A 30 -2.93 -8.19 6.37
C ASP A 30 -4.24 -8.65 7.04
N ASN A 31 -5.36 -7.99 6.69
CA ASN A 31 -6.68 -8.36 7.19
C ASN A 31 -7.06 -9.78 6.75
N LEU A 32 -7.90 -10.45 7.55
CA LEU A 32 -8.45 -11.78 7.20
C LEU A 32 -9.82 -11.70 6.51
N GLY A 33 -10.50 -10.55 6.57
CA GLY A 33 -11.83 -10.36 5.99
C GLY A 33 -11.76 -10.01 4.52
N ASP A 34 -12.68 -10.55 3.73
CA ASP A 34 -12.71 -10.44 2.26
C ASP A 34 -12.75 -8.98 1.73
N HIS A 35 -13.22 -8.04 2.55
CA HIS A 35 -13.31 -6.62 2.19
C HIS A 35 -11.97 -5.87 2.28
N LEU A 36 -10.97 -6.42 2.98
CA LEU A 36 -9.67 -5.77 3.20
C LEU A 36 -8.45 -6.66 2.92
N VAL A 37 -8.63 -7.98 2.88
CA VAL A 37 -7.52 -8.94 2.72
C VAL A 37 -6.73 -8.65 1.44
N GLY A 38 -5.45 -8.34 1.60
CA GLY A 38 -4.54 -8.09 0.48
C GLY A 38 -4.73 -6.76 -0.22
N ASN A 39 -5.58 -5.85 0.27
CA ASN A 39 -5.72 -4.52 -0.32
C ASN A 39 -4.39 -3.75 -0.22
N VAL A 40 -4.03 -3.08 -1.31
CA VAL A 40 -2.86 -2.19 -1.40
C VAL A 40 -3.37 -0.78 -1.61
N TYR A 41 -3.00 0.14 -0.72
CA TYR A 41 -3.35 1.54 -0.80
C TYR A 41 -2.11 2.37 -1.12
N ILE A 42 -2.24 3.25 -2.10
CA ILE A 42 -1.17 4.15 -2.54
C ILE A 42 -1.69 5.58 -2.47
N LYS A 43 -1.02 6.41 -1.68
CA LYS A 43 -1.25 7.84 -1.63
C LYS A 43 -0.16 8.53 -2.43
N PHE A 44 -0.52 9.00 -3.62
CA PHE A 44 0.33 9.88 -4.40
C PHE A 44 0.32 11.29 -3.84
N LYS A 45 1.36 12.06 -4.16
CA LYS A 45 1.45 13.48 -3.81
C LYS A 45 0.45 14.35 -4.57
N PHE A 46 0.11 13.96 -5.80
CA PHE A 46 -0.84 14.68 -6.65
C PHE A 46 -2.01 13.76 -7.04
N GLU A 47 -3.22 14.31 -7.08
CA GLU A 47 -4.45 13.57 -7.41
C GLU A 47 -4.45 13.08 -8.86
N GLU A 48 -3.83 13.85 -9.77
CA GLU A 48 -3.69 13.50 -11.17
C GLU A 48 -2.87 12.23 -11.37
N ASP A 49 -1.85 12.00 -10.54
CA ASP A 49 -1.02 10.79 -10.58
C ASP A 49 -1.84 9.56 -10.18
N ALA A 50 -2.68 9.69 -9.15
CA ALA A 50 -3.62 8.64 -8.73
C ALA A 50 -4.62 8.31 -9.84
N LYS A 51 -5.15 9.33 -10.53
CA LYS A 51 -6.07 9.14 -11.64
C LYS A 51 -5.41 8.39 -12.80
N ARG A 52 -4.21 8.80 -13.21
CA ARG A 52 -3.44 8.10 -14.26
C ARG A 52 -3.13 6.66 -13.88
N ALA A 53 -2.74 6.42 -12.63
CA ALA A 53 -2.47 5.08 -12.11
C ALA A 53 -3.71 4.19 -12.22
N VAL A 54 -4.89 4.65 -11.80
CA VAL A 54 -6.13 3.89 -11.90
C VAL A 54 -6.50 3.58 -13.36
N GLU A 55 -6.37 4.56 -14.26
CA GLU A 55 -6.69 4.36 -15.68
C GLU A 55 -5.79 3.30 -16.34
N ASP A 56 -4.49 3.29 -16.03
CA ASP A 56 -3.54 2.37 -16.63
C ASP A 56 -3.52 0.99 -15.95
N LEU A 57 -3.52 0.94 -14.61
CA LEU A 57 -3.42 -0.33 -13.85
C LEU A 57 -4.57 -1.29 -14.15
N ASN A 58 -5.77 -0.79 -14.45
CA ASN A 58 -6.91 -1.63 -14.84
C ASN A 58 -6.73 -2.33 -16.21
N ASN A 59 -5.70 -1.97 -16.98
CA ASN A 59 -5.33 -2.63 -18.23
C ASN A 59 -4.12 -3.57 -18.08
N ARG A 60 -3.61 -3.73 -16.84
CA ARG A 60 -2.37 -4.45 -16.54
C ARG A 60 -2.63 -5.72 -15.74
N TRP A 61 -1.60 -6.56 -15.70
CA TRP A 61 -1.60 -7.85 -15.02
C TRP A 61 -0.47 -7.92 -14.00
N PHE A 62 -0.74 -8.52 -12.86
CA PHE A 62 0.27 -8.80 -11.82
C PHE A 62 0.18 -10.27 -11.42
N ASN A 63 1.30 -10.99 -11.47
CA ASN A 63 1.38 -12.41 -11.16
C ASN A 63 0.26 -13.26 -11.83
N ARG A 64 0.06 -13.05 -13.15
CA ARG A 64 -0.95 -13.72 -13.98
C ARG A 64 -2.42 -13.47 -13.58
N ARG A 65 -2.68 -12.43 -12.78
CA ARG A 65 -4.03 -11.96 -12.46
C ARG A 65 -4.23 -10.55 -13.01
N PRO A 66 -5.43 -10.21 -13.52
CA PRO A 66 -5.73 -8.82 -13.85
C PRO A 66 -5.70 -7.98 -12.57
N MET A 67 -5.18 -6.76 -12.68
CA MET A 67 -5.24 -5.80 -11.59
C MET A 67 -6.57 -5.05 -11.59
N PHE A 68 -7.04 -4.71 -10.39
CA PHE A 68 -8.22 -3.87 -10.19
C PHE A 68 -7.79 -2.68 -9.34
N ALA A 69 -7.97 -1.48 -9.88
CA ALA A 69 -7.61 -0.25 -9.22
C ALA A 69 -8.80 0.71 -9.22
N GLU A 70 -9.01 1.43 -8.12
CA GLU A 70 -10.02 2.47 -7.99
C GLU A 70 -9.49 3.62 -7.14
N LEU A 71 -10.09 4.80 -7.28
CA LEU A 71 -9.80 5.93 -6.41
C LEU A 71 -10.44 5.68 -5.04
N SER A 72 -9.61 5.69 -3.99
CA SER A 72 -10.05 5.51 -2.62
C SER A 72 -10.38 6.86 -1.96
N PRO A 73 -11.47 6.96 -1.15
CA PRO A 73 -11.76 8.16 -0.37
C PRO A 73 -10.88 8.30 0.88
N VAL A 74 -9.99 7.34 1.15
CA VAL A 74 -9.11 7.36 2.33
C VAL A 74 -8.05 8.44 2.17
N THR A 75 -8.11 9.47 3.01
CA THR A 75 -7.18 10.62 3.00
C THR A 75 -6.15 10.59 4.12
N ASP A 76 -6.49 9.97 5.26
CA ASP A 76 -5.63 9.79 6.43
C ASP A 76 -5.63 8.33 6.90
N PHE A 77 -4.51 7.63 6.70
CA PHE A 77 -4.37 6.24 7.10
C PHE A 77 -4.41 6.06 8.62
N ARG A 78 -4.03 7.07 9.42
CA ARG A 78 -4.01 6.95 10.88
C ARG A 78 -5.41 6.74 11.46
N GLU A 79 -6.42 7.30 10.80
CA GLU A 79 -7.83 7.13 11.16
C GLU A 79 -8.43 5.83 10.58
N ALA A 80 -7.85 5.31 9.49
CA ALA A 80 -8.27 4.06 8.87
C ALA A 80 -7.64 2.81 9.51
N CYS A 81 -6.51 2.95 10.21
CA CYS A 81 -5.75 1.85 10.80
C CYS A 81 -6.34 1.35 12.13
N CYS A 82 -6.23 0.03 12.35
CA CYS A 82 -6.65 -0.59 13.59
C CYS A 82 -5.59 -0.40 14.67
N ARG A 83 -5.81 0.55 15.59
CA ARG A 83 -4.90 0.78 16.73
C ARG A 83 -4.67 -0.47 17.60
N GLN A 84 -5.69 -1.32 17.76
CA GLN A 84 -5.55 -2.58 18.50
C GLN A 84 -4.63 -3.57 17.77
N TYR A 85 -4.64 -3.59 16.44
CA TYR A 85 -3.75 -4.47 15.67
C TYR A 85 -2.29 -3.99 15.76
N GLU A 86 -2.06 -2.67 15.72
CA GLU A 86 -0.73 -2.10 15.93
C GLU A 86 -0.12 -2.48 17.29
N MET A 87 -0.97 -2.66 18.31
CA MET A 87 -0.58 -3.10 19.64
C MET A 87 -0.52 -4.65 19.79
N GLY A 88 -0.92 -5.41 18.77
CA GLY A 88 -1.00 -6.87 18.82
C GLY A 88 -2.21 -7.42 19.60
N GLU A 89 -3.24 -6.60 19.81
CA GLU A 89 -4.40 -6.89 20.68
C GLU A 89 -5.73 -7.02 19.91
N CYS A 90 -5.73 -6.86 18.59
CA CYS A 90 -6.97 -6.98 17.81
C CYS A 90 -7.47 -8.43 17.77
N THR A 91 -8.60 -8.68 18.42
CA THR A 91 -9.25 -10.01 18.46
C THR A 91 -10.41 -10.16 17.48
N ARG A 92 -10.69 -9.14 16.66
CA ARG A 92 -11.83 -9.13 15.73
C ARG A 92 -11.65 -10.05 14.52
N SER A 93 -10.43 -10.52 14.25
CA SER A 93 -10.14 -11.43 13.13
C SER A 93 -10.71 -10.88 11.80
N GLY A 94 -11.40 -11.71 11.01
CA GLY A 94 -12.03 -11.31 9.74
C GLY A 94 -13.16 -10.27 9.87
N PHE A 95 -13.62 -9.94 11.08
CA PHE A 95 -14.67 -8.94 11.32
C PHE A 95 -14.12 -7.54 11.60
N CYS A 96 -12.79 -7.34 11.55
CA CYS A 96 -12.23 -5.99 11.70
C CYS A 96 -12.47 -5.14 10.46
N ASN A 97 -13.07 -3.96 10.64
CA ASN A 97 -13.32 -2.99 9.57
C ASN A 97 -12.24 -1.91 9.45
N PHE A 98 -11.15 -2.04 10.21
CA PHE A 98 -10.01 -1.12 10.15
C PHE A 98 -8.82 -1.86 9.52
N MET A 99 -7.94 -1.10 8.87
CA MET A 99 -6.77 -1.64 8.18
C MET A 99 -5.81 -2.28 9.18
N HIS A 100 -5.44 -3.52 8.94
CA HIS A 100 -4.36 -4.21 9.63
C HIS A 100 -3.12 -4.11 8.74
N LEU A 101 -2.25 -3.13 9.01
CA LEU A 101 -1.12 -2.87 8.12
C LEU A 101 0.02 -3.85 8.35
N LYS A 102 0.50 -4.46 7.26
CA LYS A 102 1.69 -5.32 7.31
C LYS A 102 2.97 -4.47 7.28
N PRO A 103 3.81 -4.50 8.33
CA PRO A 103 5.01 -3.67 8.37
C PRO A 103 6.09 -4.20 7.42
N ILE A 104 6.71 -3.29 6.66
CA ILE A 104 7.97 -3.55 5.95
C ILE A 104 9.16 -3.51 6.91
N SER A 105 10.29 -4.08 6.50
CA SER A 105 11.52 -3.96 7.28
C SER A 105 11.98 -2.49 7.43
N ARG A 106 12.69 -2.21 8.54
CA ARG A 106 13.27 -0.88 8.80
C ARG A 106 14.32 -0.48 7.77
N GLU A 107 14.95 -1.45 7.11
CA GLU A 107 15.91 -1.22 6.04
C GLU A 107 15.21 -0.75 4.78
N LEU A 108 14.22 -1.52 4.30
CA LEU A 108 13.43 -1.14 3.12
C LEU A 108 12.73 0.20 3.32
N ARG A 109 12.15 0.45 4.51
CA ARG A 109 11.53 1.75 4.81
C ARG A 109 12.52 2.91 4.67
N ARG A 110 13.76 2.73 5.14
CA ARG A 110 14.81 3.75 4.98
C ARG A 110 15.15 3.92 3.51
N GLU A 111 15.34 2.84 2.77
CA GLU A 111 15.68 2.90 1.35
C GLU A 111 14.63 3.67 0.54
N LEU A 112 13.38 3.23 0.58
CA LEU A 112 12.32 3.79 -0.27
C LEU A 112 12.02 5.26 0.07
N TYR A 113 11.87 5.59 1.35
CA TYR A 113 11.46 6.93 1.74
C TYR A 113 12.63 7.92 1.94
N SER A 114 13.88 7.45 2.02
CA SER A 114 15.05 8.36 2.04
C SER A 114 15.53 8.73 0.64
N ARG A 115 15.20 7.96 -0.40
CA ARG A 115 15.43 8.34 -1.81
C ARG A 115 14.86 9.73 -2.14
N LYS A 116 13.80 10.14 -1.45
CA LYS A 116 13.18 11.48 -1.55
C LYS A 116 14.10 12.66 -1.21
N ILE A 117 15.18 12.43 -0.44
CA ILE A 117 16.11 13.51 -0.04
C ILE A 117 17.11 13.83 -1.17
N VAL A 118 17.41 12.87 -2.05
CA VAL A 118 18.49 13.00 -3.06
C VAL A 118 17.99 13.53 -4.40
N ARG A 119 16.70 13.35 -4.74
CA ARG A 119 16.10 13.81 -6.01
C ARG A 119 15.60 15.28 -5.99
N ARG A 120 16.03 16.11 -5.02
CA ARG A 120 15.70 17.55 -4.93
C ARG A 120 16.77 18.44 -5.53
#